data_AF-A0A1B6M484-F1
#
_entry.id   AF-A0A1B6M484-F1
#
_cell.length_a   1.000
_cell.length_b   1.000
_cell.length_c   1.000
_cell.angle_alpha   90.00
_cell.angle_beta   90.00
_cell.angle_gamma   90.00
#
_symmetry.space_group_name_H-M   'P 1'
#
loop_
_entity.id
_entity.type
_entity.pdbx_description
1 polymer ?
#
loop_
_entity_poly.entity_id
_entity_poly.type
_entity_poly.pdbx_seq_one_letter_code
_entity_poly.pdbx_strand_id
1 'polypeptide(L)'
;ENKPLYSFEDNSDYVYDVAWSPTHPALFAAVDGTGRLDLWNLNNDTEVPTATAIVEGSRALNQVSWTPSGNQVTCGDDTGRIWLYDVGEQLCQPRMDDWNKMLVTLQELKNNQADEEMDKLALTSSAPNSMSSIVSR
;
A
#
# COMPACT_ATOMS: atom_id res chain seq x y z
N GLU A 1 1.61 -15.34 13.93
CA GLU A 1 0.76 -15.04 12.75
C GLU A 1 1.43 -13.97 11.92
N ASN A 2 1.24 -13.97 10.60
CA ASN A 2 1.89 -13.05 9.68
C ASN A 2 0.88 -11.94 9.29
N LYS A 3 0.49 -11.10 10.25
CA LYS A 3 -0.49 -10.02 10.04
C LYS A 3 0.19 -8.84 9.33
N PRO A 4 -0.43 -8.23 8.31
CA PRO A 4 0.12 -7.04 7.68
C PRO A 4 0.22 -5.89 8.68
N LEU A 5 1.27 -5.08 8.56
CA LEU A 5 1.42 -3.85 9.36
C LEU A 5 0.41 -2.79 8.92
N TYR A 6 0.17 -2.69 7.62
CA TYR A 6 -0.76 -1.74 7.01
C TYR A 6 -1.25 -2.32 5.67
N SER A 7 -2.48 -1.96 5.29
CA SER A 7 -3.09 -2.34 4.01
C SER A 7 -3.50 -1.10 3.25
N PHE A 8 -3.24 -1.09 1.94
CA PHE A 8 -3.69 -0.06 1.02
C PHE A 8 -4.91 -0.61 0.25
N GLU A 9 -6.04 0.10 0.32
CA GLU A 9 -7.36 -0.45 -0.06
C GLU A 9 -8.08 0.39 -1.15
N ASP A 10 -7.35 1.26 -1.88
CA ASP A 10 -7.94 2.17 -2.89
C ASP A 10 -8.03 1.54 -4.30
N ASN A 11 -7.40 0.40 -4.54
CA ASN A 11 -7.38 -0.22 -5.88
C ASN A 11 -8.78 -0.69 -6.32
N SER A 12 -9.03 -0.56 -7.63
CA SER A 12 -10.37 -0.82 -8.21
C SER A 12 -10.60 -2.29 -8.57
N ASP A 13 -9.52 -3.08 -8.63
CA ASP A 13 -9.52 -4.51 -8.95
C ASP A 13 -8.25 -5.14 -8.34
N TYR A 14 -8.01 -6.42 -8.62
CA TYR A 14 -6.81 -7.13 -8.20
C TYR A 14 -5.54 -6.39 -8.59
N VAL A 15 -4.70 -6.14 -7.59
CA VAL A 15 -3.33 -5.67 -7.79
C VAL A 15 -2.50 -6.83 -8.33
N TYR A 16 -1.89 -6.63 -9.49
CA TYR A 16 -1.10 -7.67 -10.16
C TYR A 16 0.39 -7.55 -9.90
N ASP A 17 0.89 -6.33 -9.74
CA ASP A 17 2.31 -6.12 -9.44
C ASP A 17 2.53 -4.83 -8.64
N VAL A 18 3.61 -4.83 -7.87
CA VAL A 18 4.06 -3.69 -7.07
C VAL A 18 5.58 -3.59 -7.14
N ALA A 19 6.10 -2.37 -7.28
CA ALA A 19 7.53 -2.13 -7.29
C ALA A 19 7.89 -0.88 -6.50
N TRP A 20 8.87 -1.00 -5.61
CA TRP A 20 9.44 0.13 -4.90
C TRP A 20 10.34 0.96 -5.81
N SER A 21 10.35 2.28 -5.59
CA SER A 21 11.33 3.15 -6.20
C SER A 21 12.74 2.74 -5.75
N PRO A 22 13.72 2.65 -6.66
CA PRO A 22 15.10 2.33 -6.31
C PRO A 22 15.83 3.51 -5.66
N THR A 23 15.26 4.72 -5.72
CA THR A 23 15.89 5.95 -5.22
C THR A 23 15.13 6.55 -4.04
N HIS A 24 13.80 6.56 -4.06
CA HIS A 24 12.99 7.20 -3.02
C HIS A 24 12.43 6.17 -2.03
N PRO A 25 12.76 6.25 -0.73
CA PRO A 25 12.55 5.14 0.21
C PRO A 25 11.09 4.87 0.56
N ALA A 26 10.25 5.92 0.55
CA ALA A 26 8.84 5.81 0.86
C ALA A 26 7.94 5.66 -0.38
N LEU A 27 8.51 5.62 -1.60
CA LEU A 27 7.75 5.64 -2.85
C LEU A 27 7.66 4.25 -3.47
N PHE A 28 6.46 3.83 -3.85
CA PHE A 28 6.25 2.62 -4.64
C PHE A 28 5.13 2.80 -5.67
N ALA A 29 5.12 1.93 -6.67
CA ALA A 29 4.10 1.87 -7.70
C ALA A 29 3.30 0.57 -7.56
N ALA A 30 2.01 0.61 -7.88
CA ALA A 30 1.11 -0.53 -7.94
C ALA A 30 0.30 -0.49 -9.24
N VAL A 31 0.02 -1.65 -9.82
CA VAL A 31 -0.82 -1.78 -11.02
C VAL A 31 -1.95 -2.78 -10.82
N ASP A 32 -3.10 -2.51 -11.42
CA ASP A 32 -4.29 -3.35 -11.30
C ASP A 32 -4.94 -3.76 -12.64
N GLY A 33 -5.93 -4.65 -12.54
CA GLY A 33 -6.69 -5.19 -13.66
C GLY A 33 -7.53 -4.17 -14.46
N THR A 34 -7.72 -2.95 -13.94
CA THR A 34 -8.47 -1.88 -14.62
C THR A 34 -7.60 -0.97 -15.49
N GLY A 35 -6.30 -1.27 -15.54
CA GLY A 35 -5.32 -0.44 -16.24
C GLY A 35 -4.87 0.79 -15.44
N ARG A 36 -5.06 0.74 -14.12
CA ARG A 36 -4.63 1.78 -13.19
C ARG A 36 -3.18 1.56 -12.79
N LEU A 37 -2.40 2.63 -12.82
CA LEU A 37 -1.07 2.73 -12.23
C LEU A 37 -1.13 3.76 -11.11
N ASP A 38 -0.93 3.32 -9.88
CA ASP A 38 -0.93 4.17 -8.69
C ASP A 38 0.48 4.34 -8.14
N LEU A 39 0.82 5.57 -7.78
CA LEU A 39 2.03 5.91 -7.02
C LEU A 39 1.67 6.25 -5.58
N TRP A 40 2.33 5.57 -4.66
CA TRP A 40 2.11 5.70 -3.22
C TRP A 40 3.36 6.24 -2.55
N ASN A 41 3.19 7.15 -1.60
CA ASN A 41 4.27 7.65 -0.77
C ASN A 41 3.89 7.52 0.70
N LEU A 42 4.61 6.70 1.47
CA LEU A 42 4.34 6.49 2.91
C LEU A 42 4.53 7.76 3.76
N ASN A 43 5.19 8.78 3.24
CA ASN A 43 5.34 10.07 3.92
C ASN A 43 4.15 11.02 3.66
N ASN A 44 3.23 10.63 2.78
CA ASN A 44 2.00 11.36 2.46
C ASN A 44 0.78 10.63 3.04
N ASP A 45 -0.41 11.13 2.75
CA ASP A 45 -1.66 10.42 3.01
C ASP A 45 -1.66 9.04 2.34
N THR A 46 -1.90 7.99 3.13
CA THR A 46 -1.91 6.59 2.71
C THR A 46 -3.31 6.04 2.50
N GLU A 47 -4.36 6.85 2.63
CA GLU A 47 -5.72 6.49 2.27
C GLU A 47 -5.96 6.61 0.76
N VAL A 48 -5.21 7.47 0.08
CA VAL A 48 -5.31 7.71 -1.37
C VAL A 48 -3.92 7.73 -2.02
N PRO A 49 -3.80 7.30 -3.28
CA PRO A 49 -2.54 7.36 -3.99
C PRO A 49 -2.11 8.82 -4.20
N THR A 50 -0.81 9.06 -4.17
CA THR A 50 -0.23 10.38 -4.42
C THR A 50 -0.40 10.81 -5.87
N ALA A 51 -0.40 9.85 -6.80
CA ALA A 51 -0.72 10.08 -8.21
C ALA A 51 -1.30 8.81 -8.83
N THR A 52 -2.19 8.97 -9.80
CA THR A 52 -2.80 7.88 -10.56
C THR A 52 -2.73 8.19 -12.05
N ALA A 53 -2.39 7.19 -12.85
CA ALA A 53 -2.55 7.19 -14.31
C ALA A 53 -3.44 6.02 -14.74
N ILE A 54 -4.26 6.23 -15.76
CA ILE A 54 -5.10 5.19 -16.36
C ILE A 54 -4.71 5.07 -17.83
N VAL A 55 -4.33 3.87 -18.25
CA VAL A 55 -3.93 3.62 -19.64
C VAL A 55 -5.12 3.68 -20.59
N GLU A 56 -4.87 4.06 -21.85
CA GLU A 56 -5.92 4.15 -22.86
C GLU A 56 -6.59 2.78 -23.06
N GLY A 57 -7.92 2.77 -23.02
CA GLY A 57 -8.71 1.55 -23.17
C GLY A 57 -8.77 0.66 -21.93
N SER A 58 -8.23 1.10 -20.78
CA SER A 58 -8.36 0.43 -19.48
C SER A 58 -7.96 -1.04 -19.52
N ARG A 59 -6.85 -1.31 -20.22
CA ARG A 59 -6.27 -2.65 -20.33
C ARG A 59 -5.56 -3.02 -19.05
N ALA A 60 -5.75 -4.26 -18.60
CA ALA A 60 -5.11 -4.78 -17.40
C ALA A 60 -3.59 -4.63 -17.48
N LEU A 61 -3.00 -4.05 -16.42
CA LEU A 61 -1.57 -3.88 -16.29
C LEU A 61 -1.00 -5.00 -15.41
N ASN A 62 -0.13 -5.83 -15.99
CA ASN A 62 0.34 -7.06 -15.35
C ASN A 62 1.70 -6.93 -14.68
N GLN A 63 2.47 -5.89 -15.01
CA GLN A 63 3.81 -5.71 -14.50
C GLN A 63 4.14 -4.21 -14.38
N VAL A 64 4.89 -3.86 -13.34
CA VAL A 64 5.42 -2.51 -13.14
C VAL A 64 6.91 -2.56 -12.81
N SER A 65 7.67 -1.61 -13.35
CA SER A 65 9.11 -1.51 -13.10
C SER A 65 9.57 -0.06 -13.09
N TRP A 66 10.60 0.22 -12.32
CA TRP A 66 11.24 1.53 -12.24
C TRP A 66 12.53 1.53 -13.06
N THR A 67 12.82 2.67 -13.68
CA THR A 67 14.19 2.92 -14.16
C THR A 67 15.16 2.98 -12.98
N PRO A 68 16.45 2.61 -13.16
CA PRO A 68 17.43 2.65 -12.06
C PRO A 68 17.63 4.04 -11.45
N SER A 69 17.34 5.11 -12.21
CA SER A 69 17.36 6.50 -11.71
C SER A 69 16.13 6.87 -10.89
N GLY A 70 15.07 6.07 -10.93
CA GLY A 70 13.80 6.33 -10.23
C GLY A 70 12.92 7.41 -10.89
N ASN A 71 13.35 8.02 -11.99
CA ASN A 71 12.63 9.14 -12.63
C ASN A 71 11.48 8.69 -13.53
N GLN A 72 11.44 7.41 -13.87
CA GLN A 72 10.45 6.86 -14.79
C GLN A 72 9.93 5.51 -14.31
N VAL A 73 8.66 5.27 -14.58
CA VAL A 73 7.97 4.01 -14.35
C VAL A 73 7.49 3.45 -15.68
N THR A 74 7.65 2.15 -15.85
CA THR A 74 7.13 1.39 -16.98
C THR A 74 6.07 0.40 -16.51
N CYS A 75 5.00 0.22 -17.28
CA CYS A 75 4.03 -0.85 -17.06
C CYS A 75 3.64 -1.55 -18.36
N GLY A 76 3.41 -2.87 -18.28
CA GLY A 76 3.04 -3.71 -19.42
C GLY A 76 1.58 -4.14 -19.36
N ASP A 77 0.85 -3.99 -20.47
CA ASP A 77 -0.56 -4.42 -20.55
C ASP A 77 -0.75 -5.84 -21.11
N ASP A 78 -1.99 -6.34 -21.03
CA ASP A 78 -2.40 -7.67 -21.53
C ASP A 78 -2.30 -7.85 -23.06
N THR A 79 -2.10 -6.76 -23.80
CA THR A 79 -1.89 -6.78 -25.26
C THR A 79 -0.41 -6.73 -25.67
N GLY A 80 0.49 -6.64 -24.68
CA GLY A 80 1.93 -6.55 -24.90
C GLY A 80 2.42 -5.13 -25.20
N ARG A 81 1.61 -4.08 -24.97
CA ARG A 81 2.12 -2.70 -25.02
C ARG A 81 2.83 -2.36 -23.72
N ILE A 82 3.84 -1.50 -23.85
CA ILE A 82 4.57 -0.95 -22.72
C ILE A 82 4.29 0.54 -22.66
N TRP A 83 3.89 0.99 -21.49
CA TRP A 83 3.68 2.39 -21.16
C TRP A 83 4.90 2.90 -20.38
N LEU A 84 5.32 4.13 -20.66
CA LEU A 84 6.42 4.80 -19.97
C LEU A 84 5.90 6.14 -19.45
N TYR A 85 6.07 6.37 -18.15
CA TYR A 85 5.66 7.59 -17.47
C TYR A 85 6.86 8.26 -16.82
N ASP A 86 6.99 9.57 -17.02
CA ASP A 86 7.87 10.40 -16.23
C ASP A 86 7.24 10.66 -14.86
N VAL A 87 8.01 10.42 -13.80
CA VAL A 87 7.61 10.71 -12.42
C VAL A 87 8.09 12.12 -12.10
N GLY A 88 7.18 12.95 -11.58
CA GLY A 88 7.49 14.34 -11.26
C GLY A 88 8.69 14.46 -10.32
N GLU A 89 9.54 15.45 -10.55
CA GLU A 89 10.80 15.65 -9.82
C GLU A 89 10.60 15.70 -8.30
N GLN A 90 9.52 16.35 -7.86
CA GLN A 90 9.14 16.44 -6.46
C GLN A 90 8.75 15.11 -5.79
N LEU A 91 8.47 14.06 -6.57
CA LEU A 91 8.12 12.73 -6.08
C LEU A 91 9.32 11.78 -6.17
N CYS A 92 10.03 11.75 -7.30
CA CYS A 92 11.11 10.78 -7.51
C CYS A 92 12.43 11.14 -6.82
N GLN A 93 12.67 12.42 -6.51
CA GLN A 93 13.88 12.85 -5.82
C GLN A 93 13.67 12.84 -4.30
N PRO A 94 14.31 11.91 -3.56
CA PRO A 94 14.23 11.90 -2.10
C PRO A 94 14.94 13.11 -1.51
N ARG A 95 14.32 13.71 -0.50
CA ARG A 95 14.93 14.70 0.38
C ARG A 95 15.69 13.99 1.50
N MET A 96 16.63 14.72 2.11
CA MET A 96 17.50 14.17 3.16
C MET A 96 16.72 13.63 4.37
N ASP A 97 15.53 14.15 4.62
CA ASP A 97 14.67 13.80 5.75
C ASP A 97 13.61 12.73 5.43
N ASP A 98 13.45 12.30 4.17
CA ASP A 98 12.38 11.38 3.79
C ASP A 98 12.53 9.98 4.37
N TRP A 99 13.76 9.52 4.60
CA TRP A 99 14.00 8.28 5.34
C TRP A 99 13.53 8.39 6.80
N ASN A 100 13.83 9.52 7.45
CA ASN A 100 13.43 9.75 8.84
C ASN A 100 11.91 9.86 8.97
N LYS A 101 11.24 10.53 8.02
CA LYS A 101 9.78 10.57 7.96
C LYS A 101 9.19 9.17 7.81
N MET A 102 9.75 8.36 6.91
CA MET A 102 9.27 6.99 6.69
C MET A 102 9.40 6.16 7.97
N LEU A 103 10.50 6.31 8.71
CA LEU A 103 10.67 5.63 10.00
C LEU A 103 9.63 6.08 11.04
N VAL A 104 9.28 7.38 11.06
CA VAL A 104 8.21 7.90 11.92
C VAL A 104 6.87 7.30 11.52
N THR A 105 6.50 7.33 10.24
CA THR A 105 5.26 6.70 9.73
C THR A 105 5.21 5.23 10.13
N LEU A 106 6.29 4.47 9.92
CA LEU A 106 6.33 3.05 10.29
C LEU A 106 6.17 2.81 11.79
N GLN A 107 6.67 3.72 12.63
CA GLN A 107 6.46 3.61 14.07
C GLN A 107 5.00 3.91 14.44
N GLU A 108 4.38 4.91 13.83
CA GLU A 108 2.97 5.24 14.03
C GLU A 108 2.06 4.08 13.62
N LEU A 109 2.30 3.47 12.46
CA LEU A 109 1.56 2.30 11.99
C LEU A 109 1.66 1.11 12.96
N LYS A 110 2.85 0.88 13.55
CA LYS A 110 3.05 -0.18 14.55
C LYS A 110 2.30 0.10 15.85
N ASN A 111 2.29 1.36 16.28
CA ASN A 111 1.56 1.77 17.48
C ASN A 111 0.05 1.56 17.27
N ASN A 112 -0.49 2.03 16.14
CA ASN A 112 -1.90 1.85 15.79
C ASN A 112 -2.30 0.36 15.78
N GLN A 113 -1.45 -0.51 15.22
CA GLN A 113 -1.70 -1.95 15.22
C GLN A 113 -1.74 -2.55 16.63
N ALA A 114 -0.85 -2.10 17.52
CA ALA A 114 -0.81 -2.57 18.91
C ALA A 114 -2.04 -2.11 19.72
N ASP A 115 -2.47 -0.87 19.50
CA ASP A 115 -3.65 -0.31 20.15
C ASP A 115 -4.93 -1.08 19.75
N GLU A 116 -5.10 -1.40 18.46
CA GLU A 116 -6.21 -2.24 17.98
C GLU A 116 -6.24 -3.64 18.61
N GLU A 117 -5.07 -4.23 18.86
CA GLU A 117 -4.96 -5.55 19.47
C GLU A 117 -5.30 -5.50 20.96
N MET A 118 -4.85 -4.46 21.65
CA MET A 118 -5.21 -4.21 23.05
C MET A 118 -6.72 -4.00 23.20
N ASP A 119 -7.36 -3.23 22.32
CA ASP A 119 -8.80 -2.99 22.35
C ASP A 119 -9.60 -4.28 22.11
N LYS A 120 -9.18 -5.13 21.15
CA LYS A 120 -9.79 -6.45 20.93
C LYS A 120 -9.67 -7.35 22.15
N LEU A 121 -8.55 -7.33 22.86
CA LEU A 121 -8.35 -8.10 24.09
C LEU A 121 -9.22 -7.56 25.24
N ALA A 122 -9.38 -6.25 25.36
CA ALA A 122 -10.28 -5.63 26.33
C ALA A 122 -11.76 -6.01 26.07
N LEU A 123 -12.17 -6.06 24.81
CA LEU A 123 -13.52 -6.48 24.41
C LEU A 123 -13.77 -7.98 24.66
N THR A 124 -12.79 -8.84 24.39
CA THR A 124 -12.94 -10.30 24.64
C THR A 124 -12.91 -10.66 26.12
N SER A 125 -12.16 -9.92 26.94
CA SER A 125 -12.13 -10.10 28.41
C SER A 125 -13.33 -9.52 29.14
N SER A 126 -14.03 -8.54 28.55
CA SER A 126 -15.26 -7.95 29.09
C SER A 126 -16.54 -8.66 28.64
N ALA A 127 -16.45 -9.61 27.70
CA ALA A 127 -17.58 -10.45 27.34
C ALA A 127 -18.01 -11.28 28.56
N PRO A 128 -19.29 -11.21 29.00
CA PRO A 128 -19.73 -11.96 30.16
C PRO A 128 -19.60 -13.45 29.85
N ASN A 129 -18.86 -14.18 30.70
CA ASN A 129 -18.91 -15.63 30.75
C ASN A 129 -20.38 -16.03 30.91
N SER A 130 -21.04 -16.38 29.82
CA SER A 130 -22.32 -17.07 29.87
C SER A 130 -22.01 -18.49 30.34
N MET A 131 -21.86 -18.64 31.66
CA MET A 131 -22.00 -19.91 32.34
C MET A 131 -23.44 -20.35 32.16
N SER A 132 -23.74 -21.06 31.08
CA SER A 132 -24.89 -21.95 31.04
C SER A 132 -24.57 -23.15 31.92
N SER A 133 -24.78 -22.99 33.23
CA SER A 133 -24.96 -24.11 34.13
C SER A 133 -26.29 -24.78 33.78
N ILE A 134 -26.26 -26.00 33.24
CA ILE A 134 -27.38 -26.93 33.39
C ILE A 134 -26.88 -28.17 34.09
N VAL A 135 -27.22 -28.20 35.38
CA VAL A 135 -27.19 -29.36 36.26
C VAL A 135 -28.36 -30.27 35.88
N SER A 136 -28.03 -31.53 35.62
CA SER A 136 -28.74 -32.78 35.93
C SER A 136 -30.26 -32.88 35.75
N ARG A 137 -30.69 -33.80 34.88
CA ARG A 137 -31.61 -34.90 35.20
C ARG A 137 -31.39 -36.07 34.25
#